data_AF-A0A9E0E3C0-F1
#
_entry.id   AF-A0A9E0E3C0-F1
#
_cell.length_a   1.000
_cell.length_b   1.000
_cell.length_c   1.000
_cell.angle_alpha   90.00
_cell.angle_beta   90.00
_cell.angle_gamma   90.00
#
_symmetry.space_group_name_H-M   'P 1'
#
loop_
_entity.id
_entity.type
_entity.pdbx_description
1 polymer ?
#
loop_
_entity_poly.entity_id
_entity_poly.type
_entity_poly.pdbx_seq_one_letter_code
_entity_poly.pdbx_strand_id
1 'polypeptide(L)'
;MKELLNTIAGKLSGICKSVFVAHAKACIIAGSVVVAGSAATVTTVEYVHHHSSKMQVQAQETEVETETDSNLDKLSEILTETQTESETEIETATQEEIAELVKEAVADENTSSKELYEIIDKAAENSSAPIPVKDVEDLEIVEDNSSEPSREETEVEEPEPDQPSSNDVYEISQLTYGVDVSRWQGDIDWSAVAADGITFAMIKCGGGDDGLYEDRKFQQNIQGALANGIQVGVYFYSGASNAREAYDEASYCISLIRDYQITYPVAFDWELDGDYDSVTEACETFCNVISSYGYQPMVYSNRNRWYNNFDGEKIASKYKVWMAAYFGKFYYDSVRWTYGDDLPNFRYHYDMWQYSSRCYVDGISGQVDVDIAFFGYANYHVDTKDAVLTVTNKEIKRTYGDGIGRLTEELNLLDGVKGINTIGYDMDIEYSIYDESGNEYSEEEAISTAGKYTVEYRFKDPKSGWIKNTAKLEIEVITEEFTGNDIVVKNNTMSKDYNFRTGVSCKNNLGQEAELTGVVIKKVNIETEEEDVLTEQQAIEEKYDFDKYTYVAEYAFNVPGEGEVIKKAAIVRGAEE
;
A
#
# COMPACT_ATOMS: atom_id res chain seq x y z
N MET A 1 27.40 -17.89 -5.30
CA MET A 1 27.83 -17.06 -6.47
C MET A 1 28.73 -17.84 -7.44
N LYS A 2 29.58 -17.22 -8.27
CA LYS A 2 29.99 -17.75 -9.60
C LYS A 2 30.37 -19.23 -9.75
N GLU A 3 31.10 -19.88 -8.83
CA GLU A 3 31.36 -21.33 -8.94
C GLU A 3 30.12 -22.18 -8.56
N LEU A 4 29.35 -21.75 -7.57
CA LEU A 4 28.07 -22.34 -7.20
C LEU A 4 27.05 -22.16 -8.35
N LEU A 5 26.96 -20.94 -8.91
CA LEU A 5 26.11 -20.65 -10.07
C LEU A 5 26.52 -21.46 -11.30
N ASN A 6 27.81 -21.60 -11.61
CA ASN A 6 28.26 -22.48 -12.70
C ASN A 6 27.95 -23.97 -12.43
N THR A 7 27.95 -24.41 -11.17
CA THR A 7 27.58 -25.79 -10.80
C THR A 7 26.06 -26.01 -10.91
N ILE A 8 25.25 -25.04 -10.49
CA ILE A 8 23.79 -25.12 -10.48
C ILE A 8 23.20 -24.86 -11.88
N ALA A 9 23.71 -23.86 -12.62
CA ALA A 9 23.45 -23.72 -14.05
C ALA A 9 23.99 -24.93 -14.84
N GLY A 10 25.02 -25.63 -14.34
CA GLY A 10 25.45 -26.93 -14.84
C GLY A 10 24.36 -28.00 -14.67
N LYS A 11 23.82 -28.16 -13.45
CA LYS A 11 22.69 -29.07 -13.16
C LYS A 11 21.41 -28.69 -13.94
N LEU A 12 21.03 -27.42 -13.98
CA LEU A 12 19.89 -26.90 -14.76
C LEU A 12 20.10 -27.05 -16.27
N SER A 13 21.31 -26.82 -16.80
CA SER A 13 21.64 -27.12 -18.20
C SER A 13 21.49 -28.61 -18.52
N GLY A 14 21.74 -29.50 -17.56
CA GLY A 14 21.41 -30.92 -17.66
C GLY A 14 19.90 -31.16 -17.78
N ILE A 15 19.10 -30.51 -16.92
CA ILE A 15 17.63 -30.60 -16.90
C ILE A 15 17.02 -30.09 -18.21
N CYS A 16 17.35 -28.86 -18.64
CA CYS A 16 16.81 -28.30 -19.89
C CYS A 16 17.28 -29.08 -21.14
N LYS A 17 18.48 -29.66 -21.13
CA LYS A 17 18.92 -30.60 -22.18
C LYS A 17 18.15 -31.91 -22.13
N SER A 18 17.81 -32.43 -20.96
CA SER A 18 17.01 -33.67 -20.87
C SER A 18 15.60 -33.48 -21.44
N VAL A 19 14.95 -32.33 -21.20
CA VAL A 19 13.63 -32.00 -21.78
C VAL A 19 13.71 -31.83 -23.30
N PHE A 20 14.68 -31.07 -23.82
CA PHE A 20 14.88 -30.92 -25.27
C PHE A 20 15.28 -32.24 -25.96
N VAL A 21 16.09 -33.08 -25.32
CA VAL A 21 16.47 -34.39 -25.86
C VAL A 21 15.33 -35.40 -25.74
N ALA A 22 14.46 -35.31 -24.72
CA ALA A 22 13.25 -36.11 -24.61
C ALA A 22 12.27 -35.78 -25.73
N HIS A 23 11.94 -34.49 -25.94
CA HIS A 23 11.07 -34.08 -27.05
C HIS A 23 11.70 -34.38 -28.42
N ALA A 24 12.99 -34.12 -28.62
CA ALA A 24 13.66 -34.46 -29.88
C ALA A 24 13.66 -35.97 -30.16
N LYS A 25 13.95 -36.82 -29.17
CA LYS A 25 13.90 -38.29 -29.32
C LYS A 25 12.48 -38.81 -29.47
N ALA A 26 11.50 -38.25 -28.77
CA ALA A 26 10.09 -38.58 -28.95
C ALA A 26 9.62 -38.26 -30.38
N CYS A 27 9.99 -37.10 -30.93
CA CYS A 27 9.68 -36.74 -32.31
C CYS A 27 10.42 -37.64 -33.34
N ILE A 28 11.67 -38.05 -33.07
CA ILE A 28 12.41 -39.01 -33.92
C ILE A 28 11.73 -40.39 -33.92
N ILE A 29 11.21 -40.84 -32.78
CA ILE A 29 10.48 -42.11 -32.67
C ILE A 29 9.08 -42.01 -33.31
N ALA A 30 8.35 -40.91 -33.06
CA ALA A 30 7.01 -40.68 -33.61
C ALA A 30 6.99 -40.47 -35.14
N GLY A 31 8.05 -39.86 -35.70
CA GLY A 31 8.19 -39.66 -37.15
C GLY A 31 8.39 -40.94 -37.97
N SER A 32 8.54 -42.10 -37.31
CA SER A 32 9.01 -43.34 -37.93
C SER A 32 7.95 -44.44 -38.11
N VAL A 33 6.64 -44.14 -37.95
CA VAL A 33 5.56 -45.15 -38.07
C VAL A 33 4.35 -44.65 -38.88
N VAL A 34 4.47 -44.64 -40.21
CA VAL A 34 3.29 -44.64 -41.11
C VAL A 34 3.12 -46.05 -41.68
N VAL A 35 2.35 -46.91 -40.99
CA VAL A 35 1.99 -48.23 -41.49
C VAL A 35 0.81 -48.12 -42.46
N ALA A 36 1.10 -47.58 -43.65
CA ALA A 36 0.42 -48.06 -44.86
C ALA A 36 1.03 -49.44 -45.21
N GLY A 37 0.19 -50.39 -45.62
CA GLY A 37 0.61 -51.79 -45.72
C GLY A 37 1.68 -52.07 -46.79
N SER A 38 2.60 -52.96 -46.43
CA SER A 38 3.69 -53.56 -47.25
C SER A 38 4.87 -52.67 -47.67
N ALA A 39 6.07 -53.14 -47.30
CA ALA A 39 7.41 -52.58 -47.58
C ALA A 39 7.69 -51.18 -47.00
N ALA A 40 8.66 -51.11 -46.08
CA ALA A 40 9.21 -49.86 -45.55
C ALA A 40 10.70 -49.77 -45.91
N THR A 41 11.07 -48.73 -46.67
CA THR A 41 12.46 -48.30 -46.86
C THR A 41 12.75 -47.12 -45.94
N VAL A 42 13.99 -47.04 -45.43
CA VAL A 42 14.43 -45.97 -44.52
C VAL A 42 15.55 -45.17 -45.17
N THR A 43 15.25 -43.94 -45.57
CA THR A 43 16.25 -43.02 -46.14
C THR A 43 16.86 -42.16 -45.04
N THR A 44 18.12 -42.44 -44.69
CA THR A 44 18.91 -41.61 -43.76
C THR A 44 19.51 -40.39 -44.44
N VAL A 45 19.65 -39.27 -43.71
CA VAL A 45 20.30 -38.03 -44.19
C VAL A 45 21.41 -37.64 -43.21
N GLU A 46 22.67 -37.71 -43.64
CA GLU A 46 23.80 -37.16 -42.89
C GLU A 46 24.04 -35.68 -43.21
N TYR A 47 24.29 -34.88 -42.18
CA TYR A 47 24.74 -33.49 -42.30
C TYR A 47 26.26 -33.40 -42.08
N VAL A 48 27.03 -33.34 -43.17
CA VAL A 48 28.48 -33.13 -43.08
C VAL A 48 28.80 -31.65 -42.86
N HIS A 49 29.44 -31.34 -41.73
CA HIS A 49 29.79 -29.97 -41.35
C HIS A 49 31.16 -29.57 -41.90
N HIS A 50 31.23 -28.46 -42.65
CA HIS A 50 32.49 -27.88 -43.14
C HIS A 50 32.60 -26.39 -42.76
N HIS A 51 33.78 -25.96 -42.29
CA HIS A 51 34.05 -24.59 -41.85
C HIS A 51 34.07 -23.56 -43.00
N SER A 52 32.90 -23.16 -43.49
CA SER A 52 32.64 -21.80 -43.99
C SER A 52 31.13 -21.54 -44.09
N SER A 53 30.71 -20.28 -44.01
CA SER A 53 29.30 -19.91 -43.79
C SER A 53 28.41 -20.01 -45.04
N LYS A 54 27.86 -21.20 -45.30
CA LYS A 54 26.52 -21.44 -45.93
C LYS A 54 26.16 -22.93 -45.94
N MET A 55 24.96 -23.28 -45.48
CA MET A 55 24.39 -24.63 -45.64
C MET A 55 23.76 -24.83 -47.02
N GLN A 56 23.94 -26.02 -47.59
CA GLN A 56 23.09 -26.62 -48.62
C GLN A 56 22.94 -28.11 -48.31
N VAL A 57 21.81 -28.71 -48.70
CA VAL A 57 21.46 -30.12 -48.45
C VAL A 57 21.49 -30.89 -49.76
N GLN A 58 22.08 -32.08 -49.75
CA GLN A 58 22.02 -33.05 -50.84
C GLN A 58 21.86 -34.45 -50.24
N ALA A 59 20.81 -35.17 -50.65
CA ALA A 59 20.53 -36.53 -50.20
C ALA A 59 21.08 -37.58 -51.19
N GLN A 60 21.43 -38.76 -50.68
CA GLN A 60 21.82 -39.93 -51.46
C GLN A 60 21.38 -41.19 -50.73
N GLU A 61 20.72 -42.12 -51.44
CA GLU A 61 20.11 -43.32 -50.85
C GLU A 61 21.04 -44.54 -50.96
N THR A 62 20.97 -45.47 -49.99
CA THR A 62 21.59 -46.81 -50.05
C THR A 62 20.87 -47.75 -49.08
N GLU A 63 20.48 -48.94 -49.55
CA GLU A 63 19.73 -49.95 -48.77
C GLU A 63 20.66 -51.03 -48.17
N VAL A 64 20.34 -51.53 -46.97
CA VAL A 64 20.91 -52.76 -46.37
C VAL A 64 19.84 -53.46 -45.51
N GLU A 65 19.76 -54.79 -45.56
CA GLU A 65 18.73 -55.58 -44.86
C GLU A 65 19.18 -56.23 -43.52
N THR A 66 18.26 -56.21 -42.54
CA THR A 66 18.02 -57.19 -41.46
C THR A 66 19.16 -57.78 -40.59
N GLU A 67 19.05 -57.57 -39.28
CA GLU A 67 19.01 -58.67 -38.28
C GLU A 67 18.26 -58.20 -37.02
N THR A 68 17.10 -58.80 -36.69
CA THR A 68 16.07 -58.12 -35.87
C THR A 68 16.08 -58.47 -34.38
N ASP A 69 16.26 -59.75 -34.02
CA ASP A 69 15.93 -60.21 -32.65
C ASP A 69 17.02 -59.89 -31.60
N SER A 70 18.31 -59.95 -31.96
CA SER A 70 19.41 -59.80 -30.98
C SER A 70 19.63 -58.37 -30.45
N ASN A 71 18.84 -57.41 -30.94
CA ASN A 71 18.84 -56.02 -30.50
C ASN A 71 17.70 -55.70 -29.53
N LEU A 72 16.64 -56.52 -29.47
CA LEU A 72 15.47 -56.27 -28.61
C LEU A 72 15.75 -56.59 -27.14
N ASP A 73 16.36 -57.74 -26.85
CA ASP A 73 16.79 -58.08 -25.49
C ASP A 73 17.79 -57.04 -24.95
N LYS A 74 18.77 -56.64 -25.78
CA LYS A 74 19.72 -55.57 -25.45
C LYS A 74 19.04 -54.22 -25.24
N LEU A 75 18.00 -53.89 -26.02
CA LEU A 75 17.22 -52.68 -25.78
C LEU A 75 16.53 -52.75 -24.42
N SER A 76 16.02 -53.92 -24.00
CA SER A 76 15.38 -54.07 -22.69
C SER A 76 16.38 -53.99 -21.53
N GLU A 77 17.56 -54.58 -21.68
CA GLU A 77 18.66 -54.51 -20.71
C GLU A 77 19.16 -53.06 -20.58
N ILE A 78 19.41 -52.39 -21.70
CA ILE A 78 19.77 -50.95 -21.75
C ILE A 78 18.64 -50.07 -21.22
N LEU A 79 17.35 -50.35 -21.50
CA LEU A 79 16.24 -49.58 -20.90
C LEU A 79 16.22 -49.73 -19.38
N THR A 80 16.49 -50.93 -18.86
CA THR A 80 16.44 -51.20 -17.42
C THR A 80 17.64 -50.59 -16.70
N GLU A 81 18.84 -50.68 -17.28
CA GLU A 81 20.03 -49.96 -16.79
C GLU A 81 19.86 -48.44 -16.91
N THR A 82 19.32 -47.93 -18.03
CA THR A 82 19.06 -46.49 -18.21
C THR A 82 17.99 -45.98 -17.23
N GLN A 83 16.94 -46.75 -16.94
CA GLN A 83 15.99 -46.41 -15.89
C GLN A 83 16.69 -46.35 -14.53
N THR A 84 17.43 -47.41 -14.16
CA THR A 84 18.11 -47.50 -12.86
C THR A 84 19.17 -46.40 -12.66
N GLU A 85 19.99 -46.10 -13.68
CA GLU A 85 20.96 -44.99 -13.62
C GLU A 85 20.25 -43.63 -13.62
N SER A 86 19.17 -43.43 -14.38
CA SER A 86 18.38 -42.19 -14.35
C SER A 86 17.68 -41.96 -13.01
N GLU A 87 17.22 -43.03 -12.33
CA GLU A 87 16.62 -42.95 -11.00
C GLU A 87 17.67 -42.73 -9.88
N THR A 88 18.97 -42.89 -10.16
CA THR A 88 20.04 -42.79 -9.15
C THR A 88 20.86 -41.48 -9.21
N GLU A 89 20.81 -40.71 -10.31
CA GLU A 89 21.42 -39.36 -10.37
C GLU A 89 20.41 -38.19 -10.44
N ILE A 90 19.11 -38.45 -10.34
CA ILE A 90 18.13 -37.39 -10.04
C ILE A 90 18.15 -37.10 -8.53
N GLU A 91 19.11 -36.28 -8.10
CA GLU A 91 18.92 -35.42 -6.93
C GLU A 91 17.79 -34.44 -7.27
N THR A 92 16.55 -34.82 -6.95
CA THR A 92 15.44 -33.87 -6.86
C THR A 92 15.81 -32.83 -5.80
N ALA A 93 16.10 -31.60 -6.23
CA ALA A 93 16.31 -30.50 -5.31
C ALA A 93 15.10 -30.40 -4.37
N THR A 94 15.37 -30.46 -3.06
CA THR A 94 14.33 -30.44 -2.04
C THR A 94 13.59 -29.09 -2.04
N GLN A 95 12.37 -29.06 -1.49
CA GLN A 95 11.61 -27.81 -1.39
C GLN A 95 12.36 -26.73 -0.58
N GLU A 96 13.18 -27.15 0.39
CA GLU A 96 14.06 -26.27 1.17
C GLU A 96 15.19 -25.67 0.30
N GLU A 97 15.83 -26.48 -0.55
CA GLU A 97 16.86 -26.00 -1.50
C GLU A 97 16.27 -25.09 -2.58
N ILE A 98 15.06 -25.38 -3.06
CA ILE A 98 14.36 -24.51 -4.02
C ILE A 98 14.00 -23.17 -3.36
N ALA A 99 13.46 -23.18 -2.14
CA ALA A 99 13.12 -21.95 -1.41
C ALA A 99 14.34 -21.07 -1.11
N GLU A 100 15.48 -21.66 -0.70
CA GLU A 100 16.71 -20.89 -0.45
C GLU A 100 17.33 -20.36 -1.76
N LEU A 101 17.19 -21.07 -2.89
CA LEU A 101 17.62 -20.58 -4.20
C LEU A 101 16.78 -19.41 -4.72
N VAL A 102 15.45 -19.45 -4.53
CA VAL A 102 14.57 -18.29 -4.81
C VAL A 102 15.02 -17.11 -3.96
N LYS A 103 15.27 -17.33 -2.67
CA LYS A 103 15.71 -16.31 -1.71
C LYS A 103 17.07 -15.69 -2.05
N GLU A 104 18.05 -16.47 -2.53
CA GLU A 104 19.30 -15.91 -3.08
C GLU A 104 19.04 -15.09 -4.36
N ALA A 105 18.20 -15.59 -5.27
CA ALA A 105 17.94 -14.97 -6.58
C ALA A 105 17.15 -13.65 -6.50
N VAL A 106 16.17 -13.53 -5.61
CA VAL A 106 15.46 -12.25 -5.41
C VAL A 106 16.36 -11.19 -4.78
N ALA A 107 17.27 -11.60 -3.88
CA ALA A 107 18.15 -10.70 -3.13
C ALA A 107 19.39 -10.22 -3.91
N ASP A 108 19.93 -10.98 -4.85
CA ASP A 108 21.06 -10.54 -5.68
C ASP A 108 20.57 -9.77 -6.92
N GLU A 109 20.74 -8.45 -6.90
CA GLU A 109 20.48 -7.52 -8.02
C GLU A 109 21.24 -7.88 -9.32
N ASN A 110 22.29 -8.70 -9.23
CA ASN A 110 23.06 -9.16 -10.39
C ASN A 110 22.44 -10.40 -11.07
N THR A 111 21.39 -10.99 -10.49
CA THR A 111 20.60 -12.05 -11.12
C THR A 111 19.90 -11.48 -12.35
N SER A 112 20.12 -12.05 -13.54
CA SER A 112 19.40 -11.55 -14.72
C SER A 112 17.91 -11.89 -14.65
N SER A 113 17.05 -11.05 -15.23
CA SER A 113 15.60 -11.25 -15.20
C SER A 113 15.18 -12.64 -15.71
N LYS A 114 15.92 -13.21 -16.68
CA LYS A 114 15.67 -14.56 -17.18
C LYS A 114 16.05 -15.65 -16.17
N GLU A 115 17.20 -15.52 -15.48
CA GLU A 115 17.58 -16.44 -14.40
C GLU A 115 16.57 -16.38 -13.24
N LEU A 116 16.07 -15.18 -12.92
CA LEU A 116 15.03 -14.98 -11.91
C LEU A 116 13.70 -15.65 -12.31
N TYR A 117 13.25 -15.46 -13.56
CA TYR A 117 12.08 -16.14 -14.12
C TYR A 117 12.21 -17.67 -14.09
N GLU A 118 13.33 -18.22 -14.58
CA GLU A 118 13.57 -19.68 -14.59
C GLU A 118 13.60 -20.29 -13.16
N ILE A 119 13.95 -19.50 -12.15
CA ILE A 119 13.92 -19.89 -10.73
C ILE A 119 12.50 -19.77 -10.15
N ILE A 120 11.76 -18.71 -10.46
CA ILE A 120 10.39 -18.48 -9.96
C ILE A 120 9.38 -19.48 -10.56
N ASP A 121 9.41 -19.72 -11.88
CA ASP A 121 8.48 -20.67 -12.52
C ASP A 121 8.68 -22.09 -12.00
N LYS A 122 9.95 -22.49 -11.86
CA LYS A 122 10.30 -23.78 -11.26
C LYS A 122 9.90 -23.87 -9.79
N ALA A 123 9.95 -22.78 -9.04
CA ALA A 123 9.49 -22.75 -7.65
C ALA A 123 7.98 -22.94 -7.55
N ALA A 124 7.19 -22.29 -8.40
CA ALA A 124 5.73 -22.46 -8.45
C ALA A 124 5.31 -23.90 -8.79
N GLU A 125 6.05 -24.59 -9.66
CA GLU A 125 5.80 -26.00 -9.98
C GLU A 125 6.15 -26.99 -8.84
N ASN A 126 7.16 -26.69 -8.02
CA ASN A 126 7.82 -27.71 -7.17
C ASN A 126 7.84 -27.39 -5.66
N SER A 127 7.56 -26.15 -5.25
CA SER A 127 7.58 -25.70 -3.85
C SER A 127 6.21 -25.25 -3.36
N SER A 128 5.94 -25.46 -2.08
CA SER A 128 4.78 -24.87 -1.39
C SER A 128 5.17 -23.77 -0.39
N ALA A 129 6.41 -23.29 -0.45
CA ALA A 129 6.86 -22.14 0.32
C ALA A 129 6.54 -20.84 -0.45
N PRO A 130 6.09 -19.76 0.21
CA PRO A 130 5.88 -18.47 -0.45
C PRO A 130 7.21 -17.95 -1.00
N ILE A 131 7.16 -17.36 -2.19
CA ILE A 131 8.32 -16.65 -2.77
C ILE A 131 8.57 -15.41 -1.91
N PRO A 132 9.77 -15.20 -1.33
CA PRO A 132 10.03 -13.98 -0.56
C PRO A 132 9.83 -12.75 -1.45
N VAL A 133 9.02 -11.80 -0.98
CA VAL A 133 8.80 -10.49 -1.62
C VAL A 133 9.75 -9.46 -1.03
N LYS A 134 9.92 -8.33 -1.73
CA LYS A 134 10.55 -7.13 -1.14
C LYS A 134 9.67 -6.52 -0.04
N ASP A 135 10.31 -5.96 0.98
CA ASP A 135 9.67 -5.00 1.88
C ASP A 135 9.46 -3.66 1.16
N VAL A 136 8.50 -2.85 1.60
CA VAL A 136 8.07 -1.63 0.89
C VAL A 136 9.17 -0.56 0.89
N GLU A 137 10.01 -0.57 1.93
CA GLU A 137 11.18 0.28 2.10
C GLU A 137 12.29 0.03 1.06
N ASP A 138 12.28 -1.14 0.38
CA ASP A 138 13.22 -1.52 -0.69
C ASP A 138 12.63 -1.32 -2.12
N LEU A 139 11.53 -0.55 -2.25
CA LEU A 139 10.84 -0.24 -3.50
C LEU A 139 10.82 1.28 -3.78
N GLU A 140 11.09 1.68 -5.03
CA GLU A 140 10.98 3.09 -5.45
C GLU A 140 9.52 3.46 -5.77
N ILE A 141 8.77 3.81 -4.72
CA ILE A 141 7.36 4.22 -4.83
C ILE A 141 7.24 5.70 -5.25
N VAL A 142 6.32 5.99 -6.17
CA VAL A 142 6.05 7.33 -6.74
C VAL A 142 4.61 7.79 -6.48
N GLU A 143 4.32 9.07 -6.75
CA GLU A 143 2.93 9.53 -6.87
C GLU A 143 2.28 8.96 -8.12
N ASP A 144 1.06 8.42 -7.98
CA ASP A 144 0.21 7.97 -9.07
C ASP A 144 -0.11 9.11 -10.07
N ASN A 145 0.56 9.08 -11.23
CA ASN A 145 0.36 10.00 -12.35
C ASN A 145 -0.31 9.33 -13.57
N SER A 146 -0.84 8.12 -13.39
CA SER A 146 -1.32 7.23 -14.46
C SER A 146 -2.39 7.85 -15.37
N SER A 147 -2.50 7.31 -16.59
CA SER A 147 -3.47 7.74 -17.61
C SER A 147 -4.68 6.80 -17.74
N GLU A 148 -5.68 7.18 -18.52
CA GLU A 148 -6.88 6.34 -18.74
C GLU A 148 -6.60 5.25 -19.81
N PRO A 149 -6.98 3.97 -19.58
CA PRO A 149 -6.73 2.85 -20.50
C PRO A 149 -7.48 2.93 -21.84
N SER A 150 -7.16 2.01 -22.77
CA SER A 150 -7.45 2.14 -24.21
C SER A 150 -8.40 1.06 -24.77
N ARG A 151 -9.41 1.48 -25.54
CA ARG A 151 -10.65 0.72 -25.75
C ARG A 151 -10.81 0.25 -27.21
N GLU A 152 -10.66 -1.06 -27.50
CA GLU A 152 -10.85 -1.68 -28.84
C GLU A 152 -11.78 -2.93 -28.84
N GLU A 153 -12.31 -3.33 -30.01
CA GLU A 153 -13.46 -4.26 -30.18
C GLU A 153 -13.12 -5.63 -30.85
N THR A 154 -14.03 -6.63 -30.79
CA THR A 154 -14.40 -7.64 -31.86
C THR A 154 -15.14 -8.90 -31.29
N GLU A 155 -15.83 -9.72 -32.14
CA GLU A 155 -17.05 -10.54 -31.82
C GLU A 155 -16.95 -12.10 -32.07
N VAL A 156 -18.09 -12.85 -32.10
CA VAL A 156 -18.39 -14.33 -32.35
C VAL A 156 -18.79 -15.16 -31.06
N GLU A 157 -19.36 -16.39 -31.13
CA GLU A 157 -19.98 -17.30 -30.06
C GLU A 157 -19.06 -18.49 -29.53
N GLU A 158 -19.30 -19.53 -28.66
CA GLU A 158 -20.32 -20.26 -27.80
C GLU A 158 -19.53 -21.36 -26.92
N PRO A 159 -19.99 -22.38 -26.11
CA PRO A 159 -21.09 -22.69 -25.11
C PRO A 159 -20.58 -23.26 -23.69
N GLU A 160 -21.36 -24.10 -22.92
CA GLU A 160 -21.18 -24.45 -21.45
C GLU A 160 -21.34 -25.96 -20.96
N PRO A 161 -20.91 -26.30 -19.69
CA PRO A 161 -21.47 -27.39 -18.82
C PRO A 161 -21.66 -27.04 -17.28
N ASP A 162 -22.09 -28.00 -16.41
CA ASP A 162 -22.73 -27.78 -15.06
C ASP A 162 -22.09 -28.55 -13.82
N GLN A 163 -22.33 -28.15 -12.54
CA GLN A 163 -21.67 -28.67 -11.28
C GLN A 163 -22.45 -28.61 -9.91
N PRO A 164 -22.02 -29.34 -8.83
CA PRO A 164 -22.55 -29.28 -7.45
C PRO A 164 -21.55 -28.93 -6.29
N SER A 165 -22.02 -28.87 -5.02
CA SER A 165 -21.49 -28.04 -3.89
C SER A 165 -20.78 -28.71 -2.68
N SER A 166 -20.08 -27.89 -1.84
CA SER A 166 -19.58 -28.20 -0.48
C SER A 166 -19.80 -27.03 0.55
N ASN A 167 -18.97 -26.87 1.59
CA ASN A 167 -19.21 -25.92 2.71
C ASN A 167 -18.02 -25.00 3.11
N ASP A 168 -16.84 -25.13 2.50
CA ASP A 168 -15.75 -24.16 2.66
C ASP A 168 -16.00 -22.89 1.80
N VAL A 169 -15.08 -21.92 1.79
CA VAL A 169 -15.03 -20.97 0.68
C VAL A 169 -14.34 -21.67 -0.49
N TYR A 170 -15.11 -22.01 -1.52
CA TYR A 170 -14.63 -22.68 -2.73
C TYR A 170 -15.36 -22.14 -3.95
N GLU A 171 -14.73 -22.28 -5.11
CA GLU A 171 -15.28 -21.81 -6.38
C GLU A 171 -16.48 -22.64 -6.83
N ILE A 172 -17.55 -21.96 -7.23
CA ILE A 172 -18.70 -22.55 -7.91
C ILE A 172 -18.79 -21.97 -9.32
N SER A 173 -19.18 -22.80 -10.28
CA SER A 173 -19.69 -22.28 -11.55
C SER A 173 -20.98 -21.53 -11.27
N GLN A 174 -20.92 -20.21 -11.46
CA GLN A 174 -22.00 -19.28 -11.18
C GLN A 174 -21.79 -18.07 -12.06
N LEU A 175 -22.82 -17.68 -12.81
CA LEU A 175 -22.87 -16.38 -13.44
C LEU A 175 -22.98 -15.27 -12.38
N THR A 176 -21.94 -14.47 -12.27
CA THR A 176 -21.85 -13.30 -11.37
C THR A 176 -21.66 -12.01 -12.19
N TYR A 177 -22.04 -10.88 -11.60
CA TYR A 177 -21.98 -9.56 -12.23
C TYR A 177 -21.05 -8.65 -11.43
N GLY A 178 -20.22 -7.88 -12.13
CA GLY A 178 -19.18 -7.05 -11.52
C GLY A 178 -18.95 -5.71 -12.20
N VAL A 179 -18.03 -4.96 -11.61
CA VAL A 179 -17.41 -3.74 -12.14
C VAL A 179 -15.92 -3.78 -11.86
N ASP A 180 -15.11 -3.19 -12.72
CA ASP A 180 -13.76 -2.76 -12.35
C ASP A 180 -13.71 -1.25 -12.08
N VAL A 181 -12.92 -0.87 -11.07
CA VAL A 181 -12.87 0.52 -10.57
C VAL A 181 -11.50 0.93 -10.06
N SER A 182 -11.23 2.23 -10.18
CA SER A 182 -9.97 2.90 -9.84
C SER A 182 -10.27 4.29 -9.24
N ARG A 183 -9.24 5.13 -9.12
CA ARG A 183 -9.38 6.57 -8.85
C ARG A 183 -10.33 7.30 -9.79
N TRP A 184 -10.51 6.84 -11.04
CA TRP A 184 -11.24 7.56 -12.08
C TRP A 184 -12.75 7.65 -11.81
N GLN A 185 -13.31 6.67 -11.09
CA GLN A 185 -14.72 6.65 -10.67
C GLN A 185 -15.03 7.56 -9.45
N GLY A 186 -13.99 8.11 -8.79
CA GLY A 186 -14.14 9.13 -7.74
C GLY A 186 -14.66 8.59 -6.41
N ASP A 187 -15.75 9.15 -5.89
CA ASP A 187 -16.42 8.67 -4.67
C ASP A 187 -17.63 7.79 -5.04
N ILE A 188 -17.56 6.52 -4.65
CA ILE A 188 -18.58 5.50 -4.94
C ILE A 188 -19.52 5.30 -3.75
N ASP A 189 -20.84 5.27 -3.98
CA ASP A 189 -21.83 4.75 -3.03
C ASP A 189 -21.97 3.23 -3.20
N TRP A 190 -21.13 2.50 -2.49
CA TRP A 190 -21.09 1.04 -2.52
C TRP A 190 -22.38 0.35 -2.02
N SER A 191 -23.26 1.08 -1.31
CA SER A 191 -24.56 0.56 -0.89
C SER A 191 -25.56 0.58 -2.05
N ALA A 192 -25.53 1.64 -2.87
CA ALA A 192 -26.27 1.70 -4.13
C ALA A 192 -25.75 0.66 -5.14
N VAL A 193 -24.42 0.49 -5.27
CA VAL A 193 -23.80 -0.51 -6.17
C VAL A 193 -24.26 -1.93 -5.83
N ALA A 194 -24.28 -2.30 -4.55
CA ALA A 194 -24.80 -3.60 -4.09
C ALA A 194 -26.32 -3.74 -4.34
N ALA A 195 -27.10 -2.66 -4.20
CA ALA A 195 -28.54 -2.65 -4.47
C ALA A 195 -28.88 -2.77 -5.97
N ASP A 196 -27.97 -2.36 -6.85
CA ASP A 196 -28.02 -2.51 -8.31
C ASP A 196 -27.57 -3.92 -8.80
N GLY A 197 -27.34 -4.84 -7.87
CA GLY A 197 -27.07 -6.25 -8.16
C GLY A 197 -25.63 -6.58 -8.56
N ILE A 198 -24.68 -5.66 -8.33
CA ILE A 198 -23.25 -5.96 -8.44
C ILE A 198 -22.82 -6.88 -7.29
N THR A 199 -22.07 -7.93 -7.62
CA THR A 199 -21.73 -9.06 -6.72
C THR A 199 -20.24 -9.27 -6.51
N PHE A 200 -19.40 -8.72 -7.39
CA PHE A 200 -17.96 -8.58 -7.20
C PHE A 200 -17.47 -7.22 -7.71
N ALA A 201 -16.27 -6.82 -7.30
CA ALA A 201 -15.55 -5.69 -7.86
C ALA A 201 -14.07 -6.04 -8.05
N MET A 202 -13.49 -5.66 -9.18
CA MET A 202 -12.04 -5.72 -9.43
C MET A 202 -11.46 -4.34 -9.21
N ILE A 203 -10.69 -4.16 -8.14
CA ILE A 203 -10.29 -2.82 -7.68
C ILE A 203 -8.82 -2.58 -7.99
N LYS A 204 -8.49 -1.47 -8.65
CA LYS A 204 -7.08 -1.11 -8.88
C LYS A 204 -6.41 -0.91 -7.53
N CYS A 205 -5.40 -1.72 -7.22
CA CYS A 205 -4.57 -1.50 -6.03
C CYS A 205 -3.37 -0.62 -6.33
N GLY A 206 -2.82 -0.72 -7.54
CA GLY A 206 -1.69 0.08 -7.99
C GLY A 206 -1.35 -0.10 -9.46
N GLY A 207 -0.15 0.33 -9.82
CA GLY A 207 0.43 0.07 -11.13
C GLY A 207 1.95 0.31 -11.14
N GLY A 208 2.57 -0.05 -12.27
CA GLY A 208 4.00 0.10 -12.57
C GLY A 208 4.30 0.86 -13.87
N ASP A 209 3.27 1.29 -14.61
CA ASP A 209 3.36 1.91 -15.94
C ASP A 209 4.12 3.25 -15.98
N ASP A 210 4.20 3.96 -14.85
CA ASP A 210 4.98 5.20 -14.66
C ASP A 210 5.80 5.12 -13.35
N GLY A 211 6.31 3.92 -13.03
CA GLY A 211 6.86 3.58 -11.71
C GLY A 211 5.80 3.01 -10.76
N LEU A 212 6.22 2.50 -9.59
CA LEU A 212 5.33 1.83 -8.64
C LEU A 212 4.48 2.83 -7.85
N TYR A 213 3.15 2.73 -7.90
CA TYR A 213 2.24 3.58 -7.13
C TYR A 213 1.01 2.83 -6.60
N GLU A 214 0.46 3.29 -5.49
CA GLU A 214 -0.88 2.89 -5.00
C GLU A 214 -1.96 3.73 -5.72
N ASP A 215 -3.08 3.12 -6.12
CA ASP A 215 -4.21 3.90 -6.66
C ASP A 215 -4.82 4.79 -5.56
N ARG A 216 -4.98 6.09 -5.84
CA ARG A 216 -5.43 7.10 -4.86
C ARG A 216 -6.85 6.87 -4.29
N LYS A 217 -7.60 5.86 -4.76
CA LYS A 217 -8.87 5.40 -4.20
C LYS A 217 -8.89 3.93 -3.76
N PHE A 218 -7.79 3.17 -3.90
CA PHE A 218 -7.72 1.74 -3.56
C PHE A 218 -8.37 1.44 -2.20
N GLN A 219 -7.83 1.99 -1.12
CA GLN A 219 -8.27 1.72 0.26
C GLN A 219 -9.76 2.06 0.48
N GLN A 220 -10.23 3.20 -0.05
CA GLN A 220 -11.63 3.61 0.03
C GLN A 220 -12.56 2.63 -0.73
N ASN A 221 -12.11 2.15 -1.89
CA ASN A 221 -12.87 1.24 -2.73
C ASN A 221 -12.92 -0.17 -2.14
N ILE A 222 -11.79 -0.75 -1.71
CA ILE A 222 -11.77 -2.09 -1.11
C ILE A 222 -12.56 -2.16 0.19
N GLN A 223 -12.42 -1.17 1.07
CA GLN A 223 -13.21 -1.11 2.31
C GLN A 223 -14.70 -0.83 2.03
N GLY A 224 -14.99 -0.03 1.00
CA GLY A 224 -16.33 0.27 0.52
C GLY A 224 -17.10 -0.96 0.05
N ALA A 225 -16.50 -1.72 -0.86
CA ALA A 225 -17.07 -2.94 -1.44
C ALA A 225 -17.26 -4.04 -0.37
N LEU A 226 -16.21 -4.36 0.40
CA LEU A 226 -16.25 -5.39 1.44
C LEU A 226 -17.33 -5.10 2.50
N ALA A 227 -17.44 -3.84 2.97
CA ALA A 227 -18.43 -3.50 3.99
C ALA A 227 -19.88 -3.64 3.51
N ASN A 228 -20.12 -3.52 2.20
CA ASN A 228 -21.42 -3.73 1.57
C ASN A 228 -21.64 -5.19 1.07
N GLY A 229 -20.68 -6.08 1.30
CA GLY A 229 -20.79 -7.52 1.01
C GLY A 229 -20.47 -7.91 -0.44
N ILE A 230 -19.85 -7.02 -1.21
CA ILE A 230 -19.37 -7.27 -2.57
C ILE A 230 -18.02 -8.00 -2.46
N GLN A 231 -17.84 -9.09 -3.20
CA GLN A 231 -16.57 -9.82 -3.27
C GLN A 231 -15.50 -8.92 -3.91
N VAL A 232 -14.30 -8.80 -3.31
CA VAL A 232 -13.24 -7.97 -3.87
C VAL A 232 -12.10 -8.82 -4.43
N GLY A 233 -11.83 -8.63 -5.72
CA GLY A 233 -10.53 -8.91 -6.33
C GLY A 233 -9.79 -7.60 -6.56
N VAL A 234 -8.52 -7.68 -6.93
CA VAL A 234 -7.73 -6.50 -7.27
C VAL A 234 -7.05 -6.66 -8.62
N TYR A 235 -6.66 -5.54 -9.21
CA TYR A 235 -5.77 -5.55 -10.36
C TYR A 235 -4.60 -4.58 -10.20
N PHE A 236 -3.49 -4.92 -10.82
CA PHE A 236 -2.27 -4.14 -10.82
C PHE A 236 -1.89 -3.81 -12.27
N TYR A 237 -1.96 -2.53 -12.64
CA TYR A 237 -1.74 -2.07 -14.02
C TYR A 237 -0.24 -2.06 -14.34
N SER A 238 0.21 -3.08 -15.07
CA SER A 238 1.63 -3.41 -15.19
C SER A 238 2.36 -2.56 -16.21
N GLY A 239 3.56 -2.10 -15.82
CA GLY A 239 4.59 -1.57 -16.71
C GLY A 239 5.69 -2.58 -17.05
N ALA A 240 5.66 -3.78 -16.44
CA ALA A 240 6.78 -4.71 -16.43
C ALA A 240 7.23 -5.16 -17.82
N SER A 241 8.40 -4.68 -18.23
CA SER A 241 9.06 -5.06 -19.47
C SER A 241 9.82 -6.37 -19.38
N ASN A 242 9.97 -6.93 -18.17
CA ASN A 242 10.65 -8.19 -17.87
C ASN A 242 10.31 -8.71 -16.46
N ALA A 243 10.71 -9.95 -16.16
CA ALA A 243 10.43 -10.63 -14.91
C ALA A 243 10.96 -9.95 -13.63
N ARG A 244 12.01 -9.11 -13.66
CA ARG A 244 12.49 -8.42 -12.45
C ARG A 244 11.51 -7.32 -12.02
N GLU A 245 11.00 -6.56 -13.00
CA GLU A 245 9.94 -5.57 -12.78
C GLU A 245 8.65 -6.26 -12.33
N ALA A 246 8.25 -7.36 -12.97
CA ALA A 246 7.04 -8.10 -12.58
C ALA A 246 7.11 -8.69 -11.15
N TYR A 247 8.29 -9.11 -10.70
CA TYR A 247 8.52 -9.54 -9.32
C TYR A 247 8.43 -8.37 -8.31
N ASP A 248 8.94 -7.18 -8.68
CA ASP A 248 8.84 -5.98 -7.85
C ASP A 248 7.39 -5.45 -7.79
N GLU A 249 6.65 -5.47 -8.91
CA GLU A 249 5.21 -5.19 -8.99
C GLU A 249 4.39 -6.16 -8.13
N ALA A 250 4.65 -7.48 -8.24
CA ALA A 250 3.96 -8.48 -7.44
C ALA A 250 4.27 -8.35 -5.94
N SER A 251 5.52 -8.03 -5.59
CA SER A 251 5.92 -7.72 -4.21
C SER A 251 5.11 -6.55 -3.65
N TYR A 252 4.99 -5.47 -4.43
CA TYR A 252 4.23 -4.30 -4.03
C TYR A 252 2.73 -4.58 -3.94
N CYS A 253 2.15 -5.29 -4.93
CA CYS A 253 0.76 -5.73 -4.93
C CYS A 253 0.43 -6.53 -3.65
N ILE A 254 1.26 -7.50 -3.28
CA ILE A 254 1.12 -8.28 -2.04
C ILE A 254 1.21 -7.37 -0.80
N SER A 255 2.13 -6.40 -0.79
CA SER A 255 2.28 -5.47 0.34
C SER A 255 1.03 -4.61 0.59
N LEU A 256 0.30 -4.23 -0.48
CA LEU A 256 -0.93 -3.45 -0.44
C LEU A 256 -2.15 -4.29 -0.02
N ILE A 257 -2.22 -5.57 -0.43
CA ILE A 257 -3.41 -6.41 -0.23
C ILE A 257 -3.37 -7.35 0.98
N ARG A 258 -2.19 -7.63 1.56
CA ARG A 258 -2.01 -8.66 2.61
C ARG A 258 -2.87 -8.52 3.86
N ASP A 259 -3.29 -7.31 4.21
CA ASP A 259 -4.16 -7.04 5.35
C ASP A 259 -5.66 -7.08 4.97
N TYR A 260 -5.97 -7.04 3.67
CA TYR A 260 -7.34 -7.04 3.16
C TYR A 260 -7.90 -8.46 2.91
N GLN A 261 -9.21 -8.64 3.13
CA GLN A 261 -9.91 -9.88 2.82
C GLN A 261 -10.15 -10.00 1.30
N ILE A 262 -9.10 -10.33 0.53
CA ILE A 262 -9.20 -10.59 -0.92
C ILE A 262 -9.97 -11.88 -1.17
N THR A 263 -11.06 -11.79 -1.93
CA THR A 263 -12.06 -12.87 -2.10
C THR A 263 -12.44 -13.13 -3.55
N TYR A 264 -11.89 -12.36 -4.49
CA TYR A 264 -11.87 -12.61 -5.93
C TYR A 264 -10.40 -12.58 -6.40
N PRO A 265 -10.10 -12.94 -7.65
CA PRO A 265 -8.72 -13.06 -8.11
C PRO A 265 -7.89 -11.77 -8.03
N VAL A 266 -6.57 -11.95 -8.07
CA VAL A 266 -5.58 -10.88 -8.18
C VAL A 266 -5.07 -10.87 -9.62
N ALA A 267 -5.38 -9.81 -10.37
CA ALA A 267 -5.14 -9.72 -11.80
C ALA A 267 -3.84 -8.96 -12.14
N PHE A 268 -3.00 -9.59 -12.96
CA PHE A 268 -1.99 -8.89 -13.77
C PHE A 268 -2.70 -8.21 -14.94
N ASP A 269 -2.76 -6.88 -14.94
CA ASP A 269 -3.40 -6.09 -16.00
C ASP A 269 -2.33 -5.59 -16.98
N TRP A 270 -2.42 -6.02 -18.24
CA TRP A 270 -1.50 -5.62 -19.30
C TRP A 270 -2.23 -5.03 -20.52
N GLU A 271 -2.16 -3.70 -20.67
CA GLU A 271 -2.62 -2.98 -21.87
C GLU A 271 -1.51 -2.35 -22.72
N LEU A 272 -0.23 -2.59 -22.42
CA LEU A 272 0.89 -1.93 -23.09
C LEU A 272 1.44 -2.70 -24.31
N ASP A 273 2.30 -2.02 -25.08
CA ASP A 273 3.12 -2.64 -26.12
C ASP A 273 4.45 -3.09 -25.52
N GLY A 274 4.88 -4.33 -25.80
CA GLY A 274 6.09 -4.93 -25.23
C GLY A 274 6.65 -6.02 -26.14
N ASP A 275 7.77 -6.64 -25.74
CA ASP A 275 8.30 -7.82 -26.42
C ASP A 275 7.53 -9.08 -26.00
N TYR A 276 7.14 -9.90 -26.97
CA TYR A 276 6.23 -11.05 -26.78
C TYR A 276 6.76 -12.07 -25.77
N ASP A 277 8.06 -12.38 -25.81
CA ASP A 277 8.66 -13.34 -24.89
C ASP A 277 8.78 -12.70 -23.49
N SER A 278 9.19 -11.43 -23.41
CA SER A 278 9.37 -10.74 -22.13
C SER A 278 8.06 -10.45 -21.39
N VAL A 279 6.97 -10.12 -22.08
CA VAL A 279 5.63 -9.95 -21.47
C VAL A 279 5.10 -11.30 -20.98
N THR A 280 5.39 -12.40 -21.70
CA THR A 280 5.05 -13.76 -21.24
C THR A 280 5.82 -14.11 -19.95
N GLU A 281 7.14 -13.88 -19.91
CA GLU A 281 7.96 -14.11 -18.70
C GLU A 281 7.54 -13.21 -17.53
N ALA A 282 7.17 -11.94 -17.78
CA ALA A 282 6.65 -11.02 -16.78
C ALA A 282 5.31 -11.49 -16.19
N CYS A 283 4.35 -11.83 -17.06
CA CYS A 283 3.01 -12.28 -16.68
C CYS A 283 3.06 -13.56 -15.81
N GLU A 284 3.85 -14.56 -16.20
CA GLU A 284 4.07 -15.76 -15.37
C GLU A 284 4.77 -15.44 -14.05
N THR A 285 5.76 -14.55 -14.05
CA THR A 285 6.48 -14.16 -12.82
C THR A 285 5.53 -13.53 -11.81
N PHE A 286 4.72 -12.56 -12.23
CA PHE A 286 3.72 -11.94 -11.35
C PHE A 286 2.73 -12.98 -10.81
N CYS A 287 2.11 -13.76 -11.71
CA CYS A 287 1.09 -14.74 -11.33
C CYS A 287 1.63 -15.85 -10.41
N ASN A 288 2.86 -16.31 -10.62
CA ASN A 288 3.53 -17.28 -9.76
C ASN A 288 3.84 -16.72 -8.36
N VAL A 289 4.31 -15.46 -8.28
CA VAL A 289 4.53 -14.77 -6.99
C VAL A 289 3.21 -14.62 -6.24
N ILE A 290 2.16 -14.09 -6.87
CA ILE A 290 0.81 -13.96 -6.31
C ILE A 290 0.27 -15.31 -5.81
N SER A 291 0.37 -16.37 -6.63
CA SER A 291 -0.11 -17.71 -6.27
C SER A 291 0.63 -18.30 -5.06
N SER A 292 1.90 -17.95 -4.85
CA SER A 292 2.69 -18.45 -3.72
C SER A 292 2.23 -17.90 -2.35
N TYR A 293 1.43 -16.83 -2.34
CA TYR A 293 0.77 -16.29 -1.13
C TYR A 293 -0.67 -16.81 -0.93
N GLY A 294 -1.13 -17.73 -1.78
CA GLY A 294 -2.46 -18.33 -1.68
C GLY A 294 -3.61 -17.52 -2.30
N TYR A 295 -3.29 -16.40 -2.97
CA TYR A 295 -4.26 -15.71 -3.82
C TYR A 295 -4.46 -16.47 -5.13
N GLN A 296 -5.65 -16.39 -5.73
CA GLN A 296 -5.90 -16.89 -7.07
C GLN A 296 -5.34 -15.88 -8.10
N PRO A 297 -4.29 -16.20 -8.86
CA PRO A 297 -3.83 -15.34 -9.94
C PRO A 297 -4.84 -15.31 -11.10
N MET A 298 -4.90 -14.17 -11.76
CA MET A 298 -5.65 -13.91 -12.98
C MET A 298 -4.84 -12.99 -13.89
N VAL A 299 -5.16 -12.99 -15.18
CA VAL A 299 -4.53 -12.09 -16.17
C VAL A 299 -5.63 -11.35 -16.91
N TYR A 300 -5.51 -10.03 -17.01
CA TYR A 300 -6.36 -9.17 -17.81
C TYR A 300 -5.59 -8.64 -19.03
N SER A 301 -6.25 -8.69 -20.19
CA SER A 301 -5.88 -7.91 -21.36
C SER A 301 -7.05 -7.86 -22.35
N ASN A 302 -6.97 -6.96 -23.34
CA ASN A 302 -7.95 -6.94 -24.43
C ASN A 302 -7.72 -8.09 -25.42
N ARG A 303 -8.79 -8.49 -26.12
CA ARG A 303 -8.79 -9.67 -27.01
C ARG A 303 -7.76 -9.63 -28.15
N ASN A 304 -7.31 -8.44 -28.56
CA ASN A 304 -6.28 -8.29 -29.58
C ASN A 304 -4.89 -8.65 -29.01
N ARG A 305 -4.55 -8.10 -27.83
CA ARG A 305 -3.28 -8.36 -27.15
C ARG A 305 -3.12 -9.83 -26.77
N TRP A 306 -4.17 -10.47 -26.26
CA TRP A 306 -4.20 -11.92 -26.02
C TRP A 306 -3.82 -12.80 -27.23
N TYR A 307 -3.95 -12.31 -28.46
CA TYR A 307 -3.59 -13.06 -29.68
C TYR A 307 -2.22 -12.69 -30.26
N ASN A 308 -1.62 -11.56 -29.85
CA ASN A 308 -0.52 -10.92 -30.58
C ASN A 308 0.63 -10.41 -29.70
N ASN A 309 0.45 -10.22 -28.39
CA ASN A 309 1.39 -9.52 -27.50
C ASN A 309 2.08 -10.43 -26.47
N PHE A 310 1.58 -11.64 -26.23
CA PHE A 310 2.18 -12.64 -25.34
C PHE A 310 1.61 -14.04 -25.67
N ASP A 311 2.18 -15.10 -25.09
CA ASP A 311 1.70 -16.48 -25.30
C ASP A 311 0.40 -16.77 -24.54
N GLY A 312 -0.71 -16.31 -25.10
CA GLY A 312 -2.04 -16.53 -24.53
C GLY A 312 -2.44 -18.00 -24.37
N GLU A 313 -1.82 -18.95 -25.09
CA GLU A 313 -2.08 -20.38 -24.90
C GLU A 313 -1.41 -20.88 -23.62
N LYS A 314 -0.14 -20.52 -23.44
CA LYS A 314 0.64 -20.81 -22.23
C LYS A 314 0.03 -20.16 -20.99
N ILE A 315 -0.28 -18.86 -21.06
CA ILE A 315 -0.85 -18.09 -19.95
C ILE A 315 -2.22 -18.64 -19.53
N ALA A 316 -3.15 -18.83 -20.47
CA ALA A 316 -4.46 -19.40 -20.15
C ALA A 316 -4.37 -20.84 -19.63
N SER A 317 -3.36 -21.62 -20.05
CA SER A 317 -3.18 -22.98 -19.51
C SER A 317 -2.77 -23.03 -18.03
N LYS A 318 -2.28 -21.93 -17.46
CA LYS A 318 -1.80 -21.82 -16.07
C LYS A 318 -2.69 -21.00 -15.14
N TYR A 319 -3.30 -19.91 -15.61
CA TYR A 319 -3.96 -18.91 -14.75
C TYR A 319 -5.36 -18.55 -15.26
N LYS A 320 -6.20 -18.00 -14.37
CA LYS A 320 -7.52 -17.49 -14.76
C LYS A 320 -7.40 -16.34 -15.76
N VAL A 321 -8.37 -16.26 -16.65
CA VAL A 321 -8.38 -15.30 -17.74
C VAL A 321 -9.53 -14.31 -17.58
N TRP A 322 -9.18 -13.03 -17.49
CA TRP A 322 -10.06 -11.89 -17.68
C TRP A 322 -9.77 -11.27 -19.04
N MET A 323 -10.80 -11.06 -19.84
CA MET A 323 -10.64 -10.69 -21.24
C MET A 323 -11.58 -9.54 -21.58
N ALA A 324 -11.05 -8.44 -22.13
CA ALA A 324 -11.87 -7.33 -22.60
C ALA A 324 -12.20 -7.48 -24.09
N ALA A 325 -13.50 -7.47 -24.41
CA ALA A 325 -14.02 -7.46 -25.77
C ALA A 325 -15.39 -6.80 -25.81
N TYR A 326 -15.45 -5.55 -26.30
CA TYR A 326 -16.70 -4.80 -26.32
C TYR A 326 -17.55 -5.14 -27.55
N PHE A 327 -18.78 -5.61 -27.32
CA PHE A 327 -19.77 -5.77 -28.39
C PHE A 327 -20.54 -4.45 -28.57
N GLY A 328 -20.86 -4.10 -29.82
CA GLY A 328 -21.45 -2.80 -30.15
C GLY A 328 -22.75 -2.49 -29.40
N LYS A 329 -23.57 -3.51 -29.11
CA LYS A 329 -24.79 -3.42 -28.28
C LYS A 329 -24.51 -2.85 -26.88
N PHE A 330 -23.55 -3.40 -26.16
CA PHE A 330 -23.28 -2.99 -24.77
C PHE A 330 -22.44 -1.71 -24.70
N TYR A 331 -21.63 -1.45 -25.74
CA TYR A 331 -20.72 -0.32 -25.81
C TYR A 331 -21.39 0.98 -26.30
N TYR A 332 -22.11 0.94 -27.42
CA TYR A 332 -22.71 2.15 -28.01
C TYR A 332 -24.07 2.51 -27.39
N ASP A 333 -24.90 1.52 -27.07
CA ASP A 333 -26.22 1.77 -26.44
C ASP A 333 -26.17 1.80 -24.90
N SER A 334 -25.00 1.56 -24.28
CA SER A 334 -24.78 1.55 -22.82
C SER A 334 -25.67 0.57 -22.03
N VAL A 335 -26.05 -0.55 -22.66
CA VAL A 335 -26.90 -1.59 -22.08
C VAL A 335 -26.03 -2.65 -21.37
N ARG A 336 -26.39 -3.07 -20.15
CA ARG A 336 -25.74 -4.20 -19.49
C ARG A 336 -26.05 -5.53 -20.19
N TRP A 337 -25.08 -6.45 -20.21
CA TRP A 337 -25.31 -7.83 -20.68
C TRP A 337 -26.30 -8.55 -19.75
N THR A 338 -27.13 -9.42 -20.31
CA THR A 338 -28.12 -10.21 -19.56
C THR A 338 -28.13 -11.68 -20.00
N TYR A 339 -28.45 -12.61 -19.10
CA TYR A 339 -28.46 -14.04 -19.42
C TYR A 339 -29.34 -14.37 -20.64
N GLY A 340 -28.72 -15.00 -21.65
CA GLY A 340 -29.32 -15.26 -22.96
C GLY A 340 -28.93 -14.26 -24.04
N ASP A 341 -28.12 -13.26 -23.72
CA ASP A 341 -27.37 -12.44 -24.69
C ASP A 341 -26.07 -13.13 -25.12
N ASP A 342 -25.57 -12.75 -26.30
CA ASP A 342 -24.39 -13.33 -26.94
C ASP A 342 -23.11 -13.19 -26.08
N LEU A 343 -22.22 -14.18 -26.16
CA LEU A 343 -20.91 -14.26 -25.47
C LEU A 343 -19.76 -14.27 -26.50
N PRO A 344 -18.54 -13.80 -26.16
CA PRO A 344 -17.41 -13.72 -27.07
C PRO A 344 -16.71 -15.06 -27.34
N ASN A 345 -16.40 -15.29 -28.60
CA ASN A 345 -15.49 -16.32 -29.06
C ASN A 345 -14.08 -15.93 -28.66
N PHE A 346 -13.37 -16.86 -28.06
CA PHE A 346 -11.99 -16.66 -27.68
C PHE A 346 -11.21 -17.94 -28.00
N ARG A 347 -9.96 -17.81 -28.46
CA ARG A 347 -9.13 -19.00 -28.78
C ARG A 347 -8.87 -19.85 -27.54
N TYR A 348 -8.81 -19.19 -26.39
CA TYR A 348 -8.58 -19.78 -25.07
C TYR A 348 -9.89 -19.74 -24.28
N HIS A 349 -9.89 -20.32 -23.07
CA HIS A 349 -11.03 -20.10 -22.16
C HIS A 349 -10.94 -18.70 -21.52
N TYR A 350 -12.03 -18.23 -20.94
CA TYR A 350 -12.07 -17.02 -20.13
C TYR A 350 -13.00 -17.21 -18.94
N ASP A 351 -12.54 -16.83 -17.76
CA ASP A 351 -13.25 -16.92 -16.48
C ASP A 351 -14.11 -15.67 -16.23
N MET A 352 -13.65 -14.53 -16.75
CA MET A 352 -14.28 -13.21 -16.62
C MET A 352 -14.22 -12.45 -17.96
N TRP A 353 -15.27 -11.70 -18.27
CA TRP A 353 -15.38 -10.89 -19.49
C TRP A 353 -15.82 -9.46 -19.17
N GLN A 354 -14.94 -8.50 -19.44
CA GLN A 354 -15.27 -7.08 -19.45
C GLN A 354 -15.98 -6.77 -20.77
N TYR A 355 -17.30 -6.62 -20.72
CA TYR A 355 -18.16 -6.60 -21.91
C TYR A 355 -18.53 -5.18 -22.38
N SER A 356 -18.34 -4.17 -21.53
CA SER A 356 -18.49 -2.75 -21.86
C SER A 356 -17.76 -1.87 -20.88
N SER A 357 -17.07 -0.85 -21.39
CA SER A 357 -16.49 0.25 -20.59
C SER A 357 -17.40 1.49 -20.49
N ARG A 358 -18.68 1.32 -20.85
CA ARG A 358 -19.62 2.41 -21.17
C ARG A 358 -21.00 2.28 -20.51
N CYS A 359 -21.17 1.34 -19.59
CA CYS A 359 -22.42 1.20 -18.84
C CYS A 359 -22.51 2.18 -17.67
N TYR A 360 -23.65 2.20 -17.01
CA TYR A 360 -23.91 2.98 -15.79
C TYR A 360 -24.29 2.02 -14.66
N VAL A 361 -23.89 2.34 -13.43
CA VAL A 361 -24.24 1.61 -12.19
C VAL A 361 -24.63 2.63 -11.13
N ASP A 362 -25.76 2.40 -10.46
CA ASP A 362 -26.25 3.27 -9.40
C ASP A 362 -25.22 3.33 -8.26
N GLY A 363 -24.84 4.55 -7.87
CA GLY A 363 -23.77 4.80 -6.91
C GLY A 363 -22.39 5.09 -7.51
N ILE A 364 -22.20 4.87 -8.82
CA ILE A 364 -20.97 5.26 -9.54
C ILE A 364 -21.25 6.48 -10.41
N SER A 365 -20.35 7.47 -10.36
CA SER A 365 -20.55 8.76 -11.06
C SER A 365 -20.02 8.72 -12.49
N GLY A 366 -20.91 8.50 -13.46
CA GLY A 366 -20.58 8.54 -14.88
C GLY A 366 -20.63 7.15 -15.53
N GLN A 367 -19.79 6.93 -16.54
CA GLN A 367 -19.66 5.61 -17.16
C GLN A 367 -18.69 4.75 -16.35
N VAL A 368 -18.96 3.46 -16.28
CA VAL A 368 -18.11 2.47 -15.62
C VAL A 368 -18.01 1.20 -16.45
N ASP A 369 -16.89 0.54 -16.23
CA ASP A 369 -16.51 -0.75 -16.74
C ASP A 369 -17.31 -1.85 -16.03
N VAL A 370 -17.80 -2.82 -16.79
CA VAL A 370 -18.73 -3.84 -16.31
C VAL A 370 -18.38 -5.23 -16.82
N ASP A 371 -18.48 -6.17 -15.89
CA ASP A 371 -18.04 -7.54 -16.06
C ASP A 371 -19.16 -8.54 -15.83
N ILE A 372 -19.00 -9.70 -16.46
CA ILE A 372 -19.53 -10.95 -15.93
C ILE A 372 -18.39 -11.93 -15.66
N ALA A 373 -18.55 -12.77 -14.65
CA ALA A 373 -17.70 -13.94 -14.46
C ALA A 373 -18.55 -15.21 -14.44
N PHE A 374 -17.99 -16.31 -14.92
CA PHE A 374 -18.63 -17.63 -14.99
C PHE A 374 -18.39 -18.46 -13.73
N PHE A 375 -17.75 -17.84 -12.74
CA PHE A 375 -17.52 -18.35 -11.39
C PHE A 375 -17.99 -17.35 -10.33
N GLY A 376 -18.09 -17.84 -9.10
CA GLY A 376 -18.18 -17.07 -7.86
C GLY A 376 -17.75 -17.95 -6.67
N TYR A 377 -17.66 -17.40 -5.46
CA TYR A 377 -17.24 -18.19 -4.29
C TYR A 377 -18.39 -18.48 -3.32
N ALA A 378 -18.65 -19.77 -3.12
CA ALA A 378 -19.68 -20.23 -2.19
C ALA A 378 -19.28 -19.96 -0.73
N ASN A 379 -20.28 -19.82 0.15
CA ASN A 379 -20.12 -19.60 1.60
C ASN A 379 -19.31 -18.37 2.03
N TYR A 380 -18.86 -17.53 1.10
CA TYR A 380 -18.25 -16.24 1.39
C TYR A 380 -19.21 -15.34 2.19
N HIS A 381 -18.64 -14.65 3.18
CA HIS A 381 -19.27 -13.59 3.95
C HIS A 381 -18.20 -12.67 4.53
N VAL A 382 -18.57 -11.41 4.76
CA VAL A 382 -17.74 -10.42 5.48
C VAL A 382 -18.31 -10.24 6.89
N ASP A 383 -17.45 -10.43 7.89
CA ASP A 383 -17.81 -10.47 9.31
C ASP A 383 -17.99 -9.04 9.89
N THR A 384 -19.08 -8.37 9.48
CA THR A 384 -19.33 -6.97 9.84
C THR A 384 -19.76 -6.78 11.31
N LYS A 385 -19.24 -5.73 11.94
CA LYS A 385 -19.46 -5.31 13.35
C LYS A 385 -19.88 -3.84 13.39
N ASP A 386 -20.33 -3.35 14.54
CA ASP A 386 -20.55 -1.91 14.72
C ASP A 386 -19.21 -1.15 14.62
N ALA A 387 -19.15 -0.09 13.80
CA ALA A 387 -17.99 0.77 13.69
C ALA A 387 -17.75 1.57 14.99
N VAL A 388 -16.48 1.70 15.41
CA VAL A 388 -16.11 2.26 16.72
C VAL A 388 -15.14 3.42 16.58
N LEU A 389 -15.51 4.59 17.11
CA LEU A 389 -14.57 5.69 17.35
C LEU A 389 -14.23 5.77 18.84
N THR A 390 -13.05 5.31 19.20
CA THR A 390 -12.52 5.37 20.57
C THR A 390 -11.87 6.74 20.82
N VAL A 391 -12.17 7.35 21.96
CA VAL A 391 -11.53 8.56 22.48
C VAL A 391 -11.28 8.34 23.97
N THR A 392 -10.03 8.08 24.38
CA THR A 392 -9.68 7.85 25.79
C THR A 392 -9.52 9.17 26.55
N ASN A 393 -8.86 10.16 25.94
CA ASN A 393 -8.58 11.47 26.51
C ASN A 393 -9.82 12.38 26.44
N LYS A 394 -10.81 12.08 27.29
CA LYS A 394 -12.12 12.76 27.30
C LYS A 394 -12.11 14.22 27.76
N GLU A 395 -11.15 14.60 28.60
CA GLU A 395 -10.97 15.96 29.10
C GLU A 395 -9.49 16.34 29.00
N ILE A 396 -9.18 17.23 28.06
CA ILE A 396 -7.85 17.73 27.75
C ILE A 396 -7.71 19.12 28.37
N LYS A 397 -6.69 19.31 29.21
CA LYS A 397 -6.29 20.63 29.72
C LYS A 397 -4.94 21.02 29.14
N ARG A 398 -4.78 22.30 28.82
CA ARG A 398 -3.49 22.92 28.52
C ARG A 398 -3.45 24.34 29.08
N THR A 399 -2.24 24.84 29.29
CA THR A 399 -2.01 26.21 29.75
C THR A 399 -1.27 27.04 28.71
N TYR A 400 -1.71 28.28 28.51
CA TYR A 400 -1.11 29.24 27.59
C TYR A 400 -0.34 30.32 28.35
N GLY A 401 0.91 30.57 27.96
CA GLY A 401 1.75 31.61 28.54
C GLY A 401 1.75 32.86 27.69
N ASP A 402 1.08 33.92 28.13
CA ASP A 402 0.94 35.17 27.37
C ASP A 402 2.31 35.81 27.08
N GLY A 403 3.18 35.90 28.10
CA GLY A 403 4.55 36.42 27.97
C GLY A 403 5.52 35.57 27.13
N ILE A 404 5.15 34.33 26.76
CA ILE A 404 5.90 33.48 25.81
C ILE A 404 5.14 33.25 24.49
N GLY A 405 3.91 33.74 24.35
CA GLY A 405 3.09 33.65 23.14
C GLY A 405 2.67 32.23 22.71
N ARG A 406 2.67 31.24 23.61
CA ARG A 406 2.40 29.83 23.26
C ARG A 406 1.93 28.98 24.45
N LEU A 407 1.45 27.76 24.14
CA LEU A 407 1.22 26.72 25.16
C LEU A 407 2.51 26.36 25.92
N THR A 408 2.34 26.02 27.20
CA THR A 408 3.44 25.56 28.08
C THR A 408 3.80 24.08 27.87
N GLU A 409 2.91 23.31 27.26
CA GLU A 409 3.02 21.88 26.99
C GLU A 409 2.49 21.58 25.59
N GLU A 410 3.06 20.58 24.91
CA GLU A 410 2.63 20.18 23.56
C GLU A 410 1.21 19.61 23.57
N LEU A 411 0.44 19.92 22.53
CA LEU A 411 -0.89 19.37 22.29
C LEU A 411 -0.82 18.42 21.09
N ASN A 412 -1.43 17.24 21.25
CA ASN A 412 -1.76 16.35 20.15
C ASN A 412 -3.21 15.92 20.36
N LEU A 413 -4.13 16.42 19.53
CA LEU A 413 -5.55 16.11 19.68
C LEU A 413 -5.90 14.68 19.30
N LEU A 414 -5.04 13.97 18.56
CA LEU A 414 -5.24 12.56 18.18
C LEU A 414 -4.67 11.56 19.21
N ASP A 415 -3.98 12.03 20.26
CA ASP A 415 -3.51 11.12 21.32
C ASP A 415 -4.68 10.42 22.03
N GLY A 416 -4.65 9.09 22.03
CA GLY A 416 -5.73 8.28 22.59
C GLY A 416 -7.01 8.20 21.74
N VAL A 417 -6.95 8.62 20.47
CA VAL A 417 -8.06 8.55 19.51
C VAL A 417 -7.80 7.45 18.48
N LYS A 418 -8.80 6.60 18.21
CA LYS A 418 -8.71 5.54 17.19
C LYS A 418 -10.07 5.19 16.60
N GLY A 419 -10.17 5.21 15.28
CA GLY A 419 -11.31 4.66 14.52
C GLY A 419 -11.06 3.22 14.09
N ILE A 420 -12.10 2.40 14.15
CA ILE A 420 -12.16 1.07 13.52
C ILE A 420 -13.48 0.99 12.78
N ASN A 421 -13.46 0.70 11.49
CA ASN A 421 -14.66 0.60 10.67
C ASN A 421 -15.44 -0.72 10.87
N THR A 422 -16.60 -0.81 10.22
CA THR A 422 -17.54 -1.93 10.24
C THR A 422 -16.91 -3.28 9.88
N ILE A 423 -15.81 -3.31 9.13
CA ILE A 423 -15.12 -4.53 8.70
C ILE A 423 -13.80 -4.78 9.45
N GLY A 424 -13.44 -3.91 10.39
CA GLY A 424 -12.30 -4.10 11.31
C GLY A 424 -11.01 -3.37 10.93
N TYR A 425 -11.00 -2.56 9.87
CA TYR A 425 -9.82 -1.76 9.51
C TYR A 425 -9.74 -0.46 10.31
N ASP A 426 -8.52 -0.05 10.60
CA ASP A 426 -8.22 1.26 11.18
C ASP A 426 -8.60 2.38 10.21
N MET A 427 -9.07 3.50 10.75
CA MET A 427 -9.54 4.65 9.97
C MET A 427 -8.83 5.93 10.38
N ASP A 428 -8.45 6.73 9.39
CA ASP A 428 -8.03 8.11 9.59
C ASP A 428 -9.14 8.95 10.24
N ILE A 429 -8.72 9.85 11.15
CA ILE A 429 -9.62 10.63 11.98
C ILE A 429 -9.51 12.11 11.64
N GLU A 430 -10.61 12.68 11.14
CA GLU A 430 -10.82 14.12 11.09
C GLU A 430 -11.22 14.63 12.48
N TYR A 431 -10.90 15.89 12.78
CA TYR A 431 -11.50 16.60 13.90
C TYR A 431 -11.85 18.05 13.56
N SER A 432 -12.87 18.57 14.24
CA SER A 432 -13.28 19.97 14.23
C SER A 432 -13.34 20.48 15.68
N ILE A 433 -12.94 21.73 15.92
CA ILE A 433 -12.93 22.35 17.25
C ILE A 433 -14.02 23.42 17.33
N TYR A 434 -14.87 23.38 18.36
CA TYR A 434 -15.99 24.29 18.54
C TYR A 434 -15.98 24.98 19.91
N ASP A 435 -16.31 26.27 19.99
CA ASP A 435 -16.51 26.97 21.27
C ASP A 435 -17.85 26.59 21.97
N GLU A 436 -18.09 27.13 23.18
CA GLU A 436 -19.37 26.92 23.91
C GLU A 436 -20.60 27.51 23.19
N SER A 437 -20.44 28.27 22.11
CA SER A 437 -21.52 28.82 21.27
C SER A 437 -21.76 28.00 19.99
N GLY A 438 -20.87 27.07 19.65
CA GLY A 438 -20.90 26.29 18.41
C GLY A 438 -20.22 26.95 17.21
N ASN A 439 -19.39 27.98 17.42
CA ASN A 439 -18.52 28.53 16.36
C ASN A 439 -17.32 27.58 16.16
N GLU A 440 -16.94 27.34 14.90
CA GLU A 440 -15.77 26.50 14.56
C GLU A 440 -14.47 27.32 14.62
N TYR A 441 -13.41 26.69 15.12
CA TYR A 441 -12.07 27.28 15.33
C TYR A 441 -11.02 26.38 14.65
N SER A 442 -9.96 26.99 14.10
CA SER A 442 -8.73 26.25 13.80
C SER A 442 -7.98 25.89 15.09
N GLU A 443 -7.07 24.91 15.04
CA GLU A 443 -6.25 24.56 16.21
C GLU A 443 -5.41 25.76 16.68
N GLU A 444 -4.82 26.54 15.76
CA GLU A 444 -4.01 27.72 16.09
C GLU A 444 -4.80 28.79 16.85
N GLU A 445 -6.05 29.07 16.44
CA GLU A 445 -6.94 30.01 17.14
C GLU A 445 -7.40 29.46 18.50
N ALA A 446 -7.69 28.16 18.58
CA ALA A 446 -8.14 27.51 19.81
C ALA A 446 -7.04 27.45 20.88
N ILE A 447 -5.80 27.10 20.52
CA ILE A 447 -4.69 27.00 21.48
C ILE A 447 -4.14 28.36 21.92
N SER A 448 -4.34 29.43 21.12
CA SER A 448 -3.92 30.79 21.45
C SER A 448 -4.98 31.58 22.24
N THR A 449 -6.21 31.09 22.30
CA THR A 449 -7.33 31.76 22.98
C THR A 449 -7.77 30.97 24.22
N ALA A 450 -7.64 31.56 25.40
CA ALA A 450 -8.15 30.97 26.64
C ALA A 450 -9.66 30.76 26.58
N GLY A 451 -10.13 29.55 26.90
CA GLY A 451 -11.51 29.17 26.68
C GLY A 451 -11.78 27.68 26.91
N LYS A 452 -13.01 27.29 26.63
CA LYS A 452 -13.49 25.90 26.66
C LYS A 452 -14.02 25.55 25.29
N TYR A 453 -13.57 24.42 24.76
CA TYR A 453 -13.90 23.94 23.44
C TYR A 453 -14.37 22.49 23.49
N THR A 454 -15.18 22.10 22.51
CA THR A 454 -15.49 20.71 22.20
C THR A 454 -14.70 20.32 20.97
N VAL A 455 -13.89 19.27 21.07
CA VAL A 455 -13.24 18.64 19.92
C VAL A 455 -14.16 17.51 19.46
N GLU A 456 -14.75 17.65 18.27
CA GLU A 456 -15.50 16.57 17.62
C GLU A 456 -14.57 15.80 16.69
N TYR A 457 -14.31 14.54 17.03
CA TYR A 457 -13.61 13.58 16.18
C TYR A 457 -14.61 12.84 15.31
N ARG A 458 -14.24 12.55 14.06
CA ARG A 458 -15.08 11.78 13.14
C ARG A 458 -14.28 10.97 12.12
N PHE A 459 -14.89 9.88 11.65
CA PHE A 459 -14.49 9.20 10.41
C PHE A 459 -15.74 8.75 9.65
N LYS A 460 -15.62 8.55 8.34
CA LYS A 460 -16.72 8.07 7.49
C LYS A 460 -16.60 6.56 7.31
N ASP A 461 -17.44 5.81 8.01
CA ASP A 461 -17.57 4.37 7.85
C ASP A 461 -18.24 4.01 6.50
N PRO A 462 -17.71 3.03 5.73
CA PRO A 462 -18.23 2.66 4.41
C PRO A 462 -19.65 2.08 4.38
N LYS A 463 -20.25 1.74 5.53
CA LYS A 463 -21.62 1.18 5.63
C LYS A 463 -22.56 2.08 6.45
N SER A 464 -22.02 2.73 7.47
CA SER A 464 -22.75 3.45 8.52
C SER A 464 -22.67 4.97 8.38
N GLY A 465 -21.78 5.48 7.51
CA GLY A 465 -21.54 6.91 7.34
C GLY A 465 -20.71 7.51 8.49
N TRP A 466 -20.97 8.77 8.84
CA TRP A 466 -20.16 9.49 9.82
C TRP A 466 -20.30 8.97 11.25
N ILE A 467 -19.27 8.27 11.73
CA ILE A 467 -19.08 7.92 13.15
C ILE A 467 -18.44 9.14 13.84
N LYS A 468 -18.98 9.53 15.00
CA LYS A 468 -18.58 10.74 15.73
C LYS A 468 -18.36 10.46 17.22
N ASN A 469 -17.39 11.14 17.83
CA ASN A 469 -17.15 11.12 19.28
C ASN A 469 -16.50 12.44 19.72
N THR A 470 -16.57 12.82 21.00
CA THR A 470 -16.07 14.12 21.47
C THR A 470 -15.14 14.05 22.67
N ALA A 471 -14.24 15.02 22.77
CA ALA A 471 -13.53 15.40 23.99
C ALA A 471 -13.79 16.88 24.31
N LYS A 472 -13.48 17.28 25.54
CA LYS A 472 -13.37 18.70 25.93
C LYS A 472 -11.91 19.14 25.85
N LEU A 473 -11.66 20.34 25.36
CA LEU A 473 -10.38 21.03 25.46
C LEU A 473 -10.58 22.29 26.31
N GLU A 474 -9.73 22.49 27.31
CA GLU A 474 -9.75 23.67 28.18
C GLU A 474 -8.36 24.32 28.20
N ILE A 475 -8.32 25.59 27.75
CA ILE A 475 -7.10 26.40 27.65
C ILE A 475 -7.16 27.46 28.76
N GLU A 476 -6.28 27.35 29.74
CA GLU A 476 -6.16 28.28 30.86
C GLU A 476 -4.93 29.18 30.66
N VAL A 477 -5.05 30.51 30.79
CA VAL A 477 -3.87 31.40 30.75
C VAL A 477 -3.12 31.30 32.08
N ILE A 478 -1.79 31.19 32.00
CA ILE A 478 -0.89 31.36 33.15
C ILE A 478 -0.95 32.83 33.59
N THR A 479 -1.21 33.05 34.87
CA THR A 479 -1.25 34.38 35.50
C THR A 479 -0.49 34.37 36.83
N GLU A 480 0.03 35.51 37.26
CA GLU A 480 1.01 35.58 38.33
C GLU A 480 0.56 36.37 39.59
N GLU A 481 0.72 35.75 40.76
CA GLU A 481 0.38 36.34 42.06
C GLU A 481 1.65 36.85 42.77
N PHE A 482 1.85 38.17 42.73
CA PHE A 482 2.95 38.85 43.41
C PHE A 482 2.65 39.09 44.89
N THR A 483 3.55 38.67 45.78
CA THR A 483 3.56 39.02 47.20
C THR A 483 4.70 40.00 47.46
N GLY A 484 4.36 41.20 47.93
CA GLY A 484 5.31 42.24 48.33
C GLY A 484 4.61 43.34 49.11
N ASN A 485 5.38 44.20 49.78
CA ASN A 485 4.87 45.36 50.53
C ASN A 485 5.62 46.62 50.09
N ASP A 486 4.97 47.79 50.22
CA ASP A 486 5.63 49.08 50.00
C ASP A 486 6.78 49.30 50.98
N ILE A 487 7.87 49.88 50.46
CA ILE A 487 9.15 50.02 51.15
C ILE A 487 9.17 51.36 51.89
N VAL A 488 9.02 51.30 53.22
CA VAL A 488 8.91 52.49 54.07
C VAL A 488 10.29 53.04 54.45
N VAL A 489 10.60 54.25 53.98
CA VAL A 489 11.86 54.97 54.25
C VAL A 489 11.66 56.00 55.35
N LYS A 490 12.43 55.91 56.45
CA LYS A 490 12.41 56.89 57.55
C LYS A 490 13.51 57.94 57.36
N ASN A 491 13.26 59.18 57.80
CA ASN A 491 14.22 60.30 57.73
C ASN A 491 14.82 60.55 56.32
N ASN A 492 14.11 60.16 55.26
CA ASN A 492 14.56 60.19 53.86
C ASN A 492 15.85 59.39 53.57
N THR A 493 16.14 58.34 54.36
CA THR A 493 17.31 57.44 54.19
C THR A 493 16.95 55.99 54.50
N MET A 494 17.45 55.03 53.71
CA MET A 494 17.22 53.60 53.95
C MET A 494 18.14 53.03 55.05
N SER A 495 17.80 51.86 55.61
CA SER A 495 18.72 51.13 56.49
C SER A 495 19.87 50.55 55.67
N LYS A 496 21.10 50.57 56.22
CA LYS A 496 22.29 49.98 55.57
C LYS A 496 22.23 48.46 55.44
N ASP A 497 21.45 47.82 56.32
CA ASP A 497 21.24 46.37 56.34
C ASP A 497 19.91 45.98 55.65
N TYR A 498 19.29 46.89 54.88
CA TYR A 498 18.08 46.59 54.13
C TYR A 498 18.38 45.66 52.94
N ASN A 499 17.49 44.71 52.69
CA ASN A 499 17.59 43.76 51.58
C ASN A 499 16.25 43.72 50.85
N PHE A 500 16.22 44.30 49.64
CA PHE A 500 15.03 44.43 48.80
C PHE A 500 14.34 43.11 48.49
N ARG A 501 15.08 41.99 48.54
CA ARG A 501 14.60 40.64 48.20
C ARG A 501 13.92 39.93 49.38
N THR A 502 13.85 40.56 50.56
CA THR A 502 13.27 39.95 51.77
C THR A 502 11.78 40.17 51.84
N GLY A 503 10.99 39.09 51.96
CA GLY A 503 9.53 39.18 52.05
C GLY A 503 8.84 39.53 50.74
N VAL A 504 9.51 39.23 49.61
CA VAL A 504 9.00 39.42 48.25
C VAL A 504 9.05 38.07 47.52
N SER A 505 7.95 37.68 46.89
CA SER A 505 7.87 36.48 46.04
C SER A 505 6.84 36.64 44.93
N CYS A 506 6.86 35.74 43.96
CA CYS A 506 5.85 35.64 42.90
C CYS A 506 5.66 34.15 42.58
N LYS A 507 4.46 33.76 42.16
CA LYS A 507 4.09 32.39 41.79
C LYS A 507 3.03 32.45 40.68
N ASN A 508 2.88 31.40 39.89
CA ASN A 508 1.75 31.32 38.97
C ASN A 508 0.46 30.80 39.66
N ASN A 509 -0.66 30.87 38.94
CA ASN A 509 -1.97 30.35 39.34
C ASN A 509 -2.01 28.83 39.58
N LEU A 510 -1.05 28.06 39.04
CA LEU A 510 -0.85 26.65 39.36
C LEU A 510 -0.11 26.42 40.70
N GLY A 511 0.36 27.49 41.36
CA GLY A 511 1.09 27.44 42.62
C GLY A 511 2.59 27.14 42.48
N GLN A 512 3.17 27.31 41.29
CA GLN A 512 4.60 27.16 41.04
C GLN A 512 5.31 28.49 41.35
N GLU A 513 6.27 28.47 42.27
CA GLU A 513 7.08 29.65 42.65
C GLU A 513 7.97 30.12 41.47
N ALA A 514 8.12 31.44 41.34
CA ALA A 514 8.92 32.10 40.30
C ALA A 514 10.31 32.50 40.80
N GLU A 515 11.29 32.48 39.90
CA GLU A 515 12.67 32.85 40.22
C GLU A 515 12.85 34.38 40.15
N LEU A 516 13.31 35.01 41.24
CA LEU A 516 13.61 36.44 41.27
C LEU A 516 14.95 36.74 40.56
N THR A 517 14.90 36.95 39.24
CA THR A 517 16.07 37.20 38.38
C THR A 517 16.73 38.55 38.66
N GLY A 518 15.95 39.60 38.92
CA GLY A 518 16.47 40.97 39.01
C GLY A 518 15.73 41.87 40.00
N VAL A 519 16.45 42.86 40.52
CA VAL A 519 15.89 43.99 41.29
C VAL A 519 16.59 45.27 40.87
N VAL A 520 15.81 46.29 40.52
CA VAL A 520 16.30 47.66 40.24
C VAL A 520 15.41 48.68 40.93
N ILE A 521 15.96 49.83 41.31
CA ILE A 521 15.20 50.91 41.93
C ILE A 521 15.14 52.07 40.95
N LYS A 522 13.94 52.42 40.51
CA LYS A 522 13.70 53.57 39.65
C LYS A 522 13.45 54.82 40.48
N LYS A 523 13.97 55.93 39.99
CA LYS A 523 13.80 57.29 40.51
C LYS A 523 13.31 58.15 39.36
N VAL A 524 12.05 58.58 39.41
CA VAL A 524 11.41 59.35 38.33
C VAL A 524 11.11 60.76 38.81
N ASN A 525 11.54 61.77 38.05
CA ASN A 525 11.32 63.18 38.36
C ASN A 525 9.84 63.57 38.15
N ILE A 526 9.22 64.17 39.17
CA ILE A 526 7.80 64.55 39.19
C ILE A 526 7.49 65.69 38.19
N GLU A 527 8.46 66.55 37.87
CA GLU A 527 8.27 67.69 36.96
C GLU A 527 8.69 67.40 35.51
N THR A 528 9.64 66.48 35.27
CA THR A 528 10.22 66.23 33.92
C THR A 528 9.98 64.82 33.38
N GLU A 529 9.43 63.90 34.18
CA GLU A 529 9.26 62.47 33.86
C GLU A 529 10.58 61.72 33.53
N GLU A 530 11.75 62.34 33.77
CA GLU A 530 13.07 61.71 33.58
C GLU A 530 13.30 60.58 34.61
N GLU A 531 13.71 59.40 34.12
CA GLU A 531 13.94 58.17 34.90
C GLU A 531 15.44 57.88 35.08
N ASP A 532 15.91 57.88 36.33
CA ASP A 532 17.19 57.31 36.75
C ASP A 532 16.97 55.86 37.25
N VAL A 533 17.89 54.95 36.91
CA VAL A 533 17.91 53.56 37.43
C VAL A 533 19.07 53.38 38.41
N LEU A 534 18.75 52.98 39.63
CA LEU A 534 19.67 52.73 40.74
C LEU A 534 19.80 51.22 41.01
N THR A 535 21.02 50.76 41.28
CA THR A 535 21.26 49.42 41.85
C THR A 535 20.80 49.35 43.32
N GLU A 536 20.61 48.13 43.84
CA GLU A 536 20.25 47.90 45.26
C GLU A 536 21.18 48.66 46.23
N GLN A 537 22.49 48.69 45.98
CA GLN A 537 23.43 49.46 46.82
C GLN A 537 23.26 50.98 46.68
N GLN A 538 23.08 51.50 45.45
CA GLN A 538 22.87 52.94 45.25
C GLN A 538 21.57 53.41 45.90
N ALA A 539 20.52 52.58 45.92
CA ALA A 539 19.27 52.87 46.63
C ALA A 539 19.43 52.87 48.16
N ILE A 540 20.33 52.05 48.72
CA ILE A 540 20.68 52.09 50.15
C ILE A 540 21.46 53.37 50.50
N GLU A 541 22.30 53.87 49.58
CA GLU A 541 23.12 55.08 49.77
C GLU A 541 22.39 56.39 49.39
N GLU A 542 21.26 56.30 48.70
CA GLU A 542 20.44 57.44 48.23
C GLU A 542 19.79 58.23 49.38
N LYS A 543 19.67 59.55 49.18
CA LYS A 543 18.90 60.43 50.05
C LYS A 543 17.60 60.85 49.36
N TYR A 544 16.52 60.19 49.75
CA TYR A 544 15.22 60.22 49.06
C TYR A 544 14.54 61.59 49.10
N ASP A 545 14.43 62.25 47.95
CA ASP A 545 13.78 63.56 47.80
C ASP A 545 12.36 63.39 47.24
N PHE A 546 11.47 62.83 48.06
CA PHE A 546 10.07 62.51 47.70
C PHE A 546 9.23 63.73 47.28
N ASP A 547 9.73 64.95 47.51
CA ASP A 547 9.07 66.20 47.09
C ASP A 547 9.47 66.61 45.65
N LYS A 548 10.39 65.85 45.00
CA LYS A 548 10.78 65.99 43.58
C LYS A 548 10.77 64.69 42.79
N TYR A 549 10.90 63.54 43.43
CA TYR A 549 11.00 62.24 42.76
C TYR A 549 10.06 61.20 43.36
N THR A 550 9.39 60.43 42.51
CA THR A 550 8.79 59.14 42.90
C THR A 550 9.83 58.03 42.81
N TYR A 551 9.82 57.10 43.77
CA TYR A 551 10.77 56.00 43.84
C TYR A 551 10.01 54.65 43.85
N VAL A 552 10.45 53.70 43.03
CA VAL A 552 9.80 52.38 42.85
C VAL A 552 10.86 51.29 42.79
N ALA A 553 10.68 50.21 43.54
CA ALA A 553 11.46 48.99 43.35
C ALA A 553 10.76 48.11 42.29
N GLU A 554 11.46 47.82 41.20
CA GLU A 554 11.03 46.88 40.18
C GLU A 554 11.75 45.54 40.36
N TYR A 555 10.96 44.46 40.35
CA TYR A 555 11.36 43.08 40.59
C TYR A 555 11.10 42.29 39.31
N ALA A 556 12.16 41.78 38.68
CA ALA A 556 12.04 40.88 37.54
C ALA A 556 11.93 39.44 38.07
N PHE A 557 10.88 38.73 37.66
CA PHE A 557 10.63 37.33 37.99
C PHE A 557 10.51 36.50 36.72
N ASN A 558 11.20 35.37 36.66
CA ASN A 558 10.95 34.32 35.68
C ASN A 558 9.86 33.39 36.22
N VAL A 559 8.62 33.58 35.76
CA VAL A 559 7.43 32.83 36.17
C VAL A 559 7.29 31.56 35.32
N PRO A 560 7.19 30.37 35.93
CA PRO A 560 6.99 29.12 35.21
C PRO A 560 5.76 29.17 34.29
N GLY A 561 6.00 28.95 33.00
CA GLY A 561 4.97 29.00 31.95
C GLY A 561 4.66 30.39 31.38
N GLU A 562 5.05 31.48 32.04
CA GLU A 562 4.70 32.85 31.62
C GLU A 562 5.91 33.63 31.05
N GLY A 563 7.13 33.36 31.55
CA GLY A 563 8.35 34.07 31.16
C GLY A 563 8.76 35.16 32.15
N GLU A 564 9.50 36.18 31.68
CA GLU A 564 9.94 37.28 32.56
C GLU A 564 8.85 38.36 32.72
N VAL A 565 8.43 38.56 33.98
CA VAL A 565 7.45 39.59 34.38
C VAL A 565 8.09 40.61 35.31
N ILE A 566 7.64 41.87 35.24
CA ILE A 566 8.13 42.95 36.11
C ILE A 566 7.05 43.36 37.11
N LYS A 567 7.30 43.13 38.40
CA LYS A 567 6.42 43.53 39.51
C LYS A 567 7.02 44.70 40.28
N LYS A 568 6.17 45.50 40.94
CA LYS A 568 6.56 46.80 41.50
C LYS A 568 6.09 46.97 42.93
N ALA A 569 6.94 47.55 43.77
CA ALA A 569 6.58 48.04 45.10
C ALA A 569 6.96 49.53 45.20
N ALA A 570 6.09 50.36 45.78
CA ALA A 570 6.40 51.78 45.94
C ALA A 570 7.42 51.96 47.08
N ILE A 571 8.37 52.88 46.90
CA ILE A 571 9.24 53.32 47.99
C ILE A 571 8.64 54.63 48.52
N VAL A 572 8.30 54.68 49.81
CA VAL A 572 7.43 55.72 50.38
C VAL A 572 8.03 56.35 51.63
N ARG A 573 7.75 57.65 51.82
CA ARG A 573 8.13 58.38 53.05
C ARG A 573 7.32 57.85 54.24
N GLY A 574 8.01 57.25 55.21
CA GLY A 574 7.41 56.86 56.48
C GLY A 574 7.04 58.08 57.33
N ALA A 575 6.08 57.90 58.24
CA ALA A 575 5.72 58.93 59.22
C ALA A 575 6.94 59.28 60.10
N GLU A 576 7.08 60.57 60.41
CA GLU A 576 8.04 61.09 61.39
C GLU A 576 7.60 60.71 62.82
N GLU A 577 8.56 60.36 63.69
CA GLU A 577 8.36 59.97 65.11
C GLU A 577 8.58 61.14 66.08
#